data_AF-A0A3B8M964-F1
#
_entry.id   AF-A0A3B8M964-F1
#
_cell.length_a   1.000
_cell.length_b   1.000
_cell.length_c   1.000
_cell.angle_alpha   90.00
_cell.angle_beta   90.00
_cell.angle_gamma   90.00
#
_symmetry.space_group_name_H-M   'P 1'
#
loop_
_entity.id
_entity.type
_entity.pdbx_description
1 polymer ?
#
loop_
_entity_poly.entity_id
_entity_poly.type
_entity_poly.pdbx_seq_one_letter_code
_entity_poly.pdbx_strand_id
1 'polypeptide(L)' 'MGKVDAHVHVFAKASDEFPRETNDVLSADREETAEDLLGEMEASGIDKACLVQIGGTAYEHHAYL' A
#
# COMPACT_ATOMS: atom_id res chain seq x y z
N MET A 1 12.42 2.41 22.40
CA MET A 1 12.44 1.84 21.04
C MET A 1 11.12 2.23 20.39
N GLY A 2 11.12 2.78 19.18
CA GLY A 2 9.87 3.17 18.50
C GLY A 2 9.04 1.96 18.07
N LYS A 3 7.72 2.13 17.92
CA LYS A 3 6.81 1.13 17.37
C LYS A 3 6.95 1.09 15.85
N VAL A 4 7.03 -0.11 15.29
CA VAL A 4 7.20 -0.32 13.85
C VAL A 4 6.08 -1.22 13.36
N ASP A 5 5.36 -0.78 12.34
CA ASP A 5 4.51 -1.66 11.53
C ASP A 5 5.38 -2.39 10.51
N ALA A 6 5.31 -3.73 10.52
CA ALA A 6 6.18 -4.58 9.73
C ALA A 6 5.65 -4.87 8.32
N HIS A 7 4.39 -4.56 8.03
CA HIS A 7 3.79 -4.93 6.74
C HIS A 7 2.59 -4.04 6.42
N VAL A 8 2.79 -3.02 5.60
CA VAL A 8 1.68 -2.19 5.10
C VAL A 8 1.75 -1.98 3.59
N HIS A 9 0.59 -1.79 2.99
CA HIS A 9 0.43 -1.56 1.57
C HIS A 9 -0.11 -0.16 1.33
N VAL A 10 0.60 0.62 0.53
CA VAL A 10 0.07 1.86 -0.08
C VAL A 10 -0.02 1.62 -1.58
N PHE A 11 -1.14 1.97 -2.18
CA PHE A 11 -1.43 1.66 -3.57
C PHE A 11 -2.50 2.57 -4.16
N ALA A 12 -2.32 2.92 -5.43
CA ALA A 12 -3.31 3.63 -6.21
C ALA A 12 -4.46 2.70 -6.65
N LYS A 13 -5.53 3.32 -7.15
CA LYS A 13 -6.54 2.61 -7.95
C LYS A 13 -5.86 1.86 -9.10
N ALA A 14 -6.37 0.67 -9.42
CA ALA A 14 -5.83 -0.09 -10.53
C ALA A 14 -6.06 0.66 -11.85
N SER A 15 -4.98 0.90 -12.59
CA SER A 15 -5.00 1.62 -13.86
C SER A 15 -3.89 1.12 -14.77
N ASP A 16 -3.86 1.58 -16.03
CA ASP A 16 -2.76 1.27 -16.95
C ASP A 16 -1.41 1.84 -16.46
N GLU A 17 -1.44 2.94 -15.69
CA GLU A 17 -0.26 3.56 -15.08
C GLU A 17 0.20 2.81 -13.82
N PHE A 18 -0.76 2.28 -13.05
CA PHE A 18 -0.53 1.54 -11.81
C PHE A 18 -1.23 0.16 -11.87
N PRO A 19 -0.71 -0.77 -12.68
CA PRO A 19 -1.32 -2.08 -12.83
C PRO A 19 -1.09 -2.92 -11.57
N ARG A 20 -2.15 -3.56 -11.06
CA ARG A 20 -2.10 -4.46 -9.90
C ARG A 20 -3.18 -5.52 -9.98
N GLU A 21 -2.95 -6.65 -9.31
CA GLU A 21 -3.99 -7.66 -9.11
C GLU A 21 -5.15 -7.07 -8.26
N THR A 22 -6.37 -7.44 -8.66
CA THR A 22 -7.59 -7.03 -7.96
C THR A 22 -8.37 -8.26 -7.51
N ASN A 23 -9.03 -8.14 -6.35
CA ASN A 23 -9.93 -9.16 -5.81
C ASN A 23 -10.98 -8.47 -4.94
N ASP A 24 -11.87 -9.24 -4.31
CA ASP A 24 -12.97 -8.68 -3.51
C ASP A 24 -12.50 -7.77 -2.35
N VAL A 25 -11.29 -7.99 -1.82
CA VAL A 25 -10.70 -7.18 -0.74
C VAL A 25 -9.92 -5.98 -1.30
N LEU A 26 -9.35 -6.14 -2.50
CA LEU A 26 -8.49 -5.18 -3.20
C LEU A 26 -9.13 -4.76 -4.52
N SER A 27 -10.36 -4.26 -4.46
CA SER A 27 -11.13 -3.87 -5.64
C SER A 27 -10.37 -2.85 -6.49
N ALA A 28 -10.59 -2.84 -7.80
CA ALA A 28 -9.94 -1.92 -8.74
C ALA A 28 -10.06 -0.44 -8.34
N ASP A 29 -11.23 -0.04 -7.82
CA ASP A 29 -11.53 1.35 -7.44
C ASP A 29 -10.99 1.75 -6.05
N ARG A 30 -10.35 0.82 -5.33
CA ARG A 30 -9.78 1.09 -4.00
C ARG A 30 -8.37 1.64 -4.14
N GLU A 31 -8.06 2.58 -3.26
CA GLU A 31 -6.77 3.22 -3.09
C GLU A 31 -6.49 3.37 -1.59
N GLU A 32 -5.24 3.22 -1.21
CA GLU A 32 -4.73 3.44 0.15
C GLU A 32 -3.46 4.29 0.02
N THR A 33 -3.56 5.58 0.34
CA THR A 33 -2.50 6.54 0.04
C THR A 33 -1.42 6.57 1.14
N ALA A 34 -0.28 7.19 0.84
CA ALA A 34 0.73 7.43 1.86
C ALA A 34 0.24 8.45 2.91
N GLU A 35 -0.59 9.40 2.51
CA GLU A 35 -1.21 10.40 3.37
C GLU A 35 -2.16 9.76 4.38
N ASP A 36 -3.01 8.83 3.93
CA ASP A 36 -3.89 8.06 4.82
C ASP A 36 -3.07 7.24 5.83
N LEU A 37 -2.02 6.56 5.36
CA LEU A 37 -1.09 5.82 6.22
C LEU A 37 -0.45 6.73 7.27
N LEU A 38 0.04 7.91 6.90
CA LEU A 38 0.67 8.83 7.83
C LEU A 38 -0.31 9.31 8.92
N GLY A 39 -1.56 9.57 8.56
CA GLY A 39 -2.62 9.92 9.52
C GLY A 39 -2.92 8.79 10.51
N GLU A 40 -3.04 7.55 10.02
CA GLU A 40 -3.26 6.38 10.87
C GLU A 40 -2.06 6.06 11.77
N MET A 41 -0.84 6.24 11.25
CA MET A 41 0.40 6.10 12.04
C MET A 41 0.45 7.10 13.19
N GLU A 42 0.09 8.37 12.94
CA GLU A 42 0.01 9.39 13.99
C GLU A 42 -1.05 9.03 15.04
N ALA A 43 -2.27 8.68 14.59
CA ALA A 43 -3.37 8.30 15.48
C ALA A 43 -3.06 7.06 16.34
N SER A 44 -2.25 6.13 15.82
CA SER A 44 -1.90 4.87 16.47
C SER A 44 -0.56 4.91 17.22
N GLY A 45 0.19 6.01 17.11
CA GLY A 45 1.54 6.17 17.67
C GLY A 45 2.53 5.16 17.09
N ILE A 46 2.50 4.96 15.78
CA ILE A 46 3.46 4.15 15.02
C ILE A 46 4.55 5.07 14.47
N ASP A 47 5.82 4.76 14.77
CA ASP A 47 6.95 5.62 14.42
C ASP A 47 7.52 5.30 13.02
N LYS A 48 7.35 4.05 12.54
CA LYS A 48 7.86 3.58 11.25
C LYS A 48 6.96 2.51 10.66
N ALA A 49 6.91 2.42 9.33
CA ALA A 49 6.24 1.34 8.62
C ALA A 49 7.14 0.76 7.54
N CYS A 50 7.06 -0.55 7.33
CA CYS A 50 7.67 -1.23 6.18
C CYS A 50 6.63 -1.35 5.05
N LEU A 51 6.87 -0.62 3.96
CA LEU A 51 6.00 -0.67 2.78
C LEU A 51 6.31 -1.92 1.97
N VAL A 52 5.26 -2.69 1.69
CA VAL A 52 5.30 -3.88 0.84
C VAL A 52 4.47 -3.59 -0.40
N GLN A 53 5.04 -3.83 -1.59
CA GLN A 53 4.28 -3.66 -2.82
C GLN A 53 3.14 -4.68 -2.90
N ILE A 54 2.00 -4.21 -3.39
CA ILE A 54 0.82 -5.02 -3.65
C ILE A 54 0.64 -5.22 -5.16
N GLY A 55 1.62 -5.91 -5.76
CA GLY A 55 1.60 -6.21 -7.19
C GLY A 55 1.07 -7.60 -7.52
N GLY A 56 1.03 -8.53 -6.56
CA GLY A 56 0.83 -9.95 -6.88
C GLY A 56 2.13 -10.59 -7.34
N THR A 57 2.08 -11.55 -8.26
CA THR A 57 3.28 -12.31 -8.68
C THR A 57 3.84 -11.94 -10.04
N ALA A 58 3.10 -11.17 -10.83
CA ALA A 58 3.50 -10.75 -12.16
C ALA A 58 4.47 -9.56 -12.10
N TYR A 59 5.58 -9.64 -12.84
CA TYR A 59 6.61 -8.60 -12.87
C TYR A 59 6.09 -7.22 -13.27
N GLU A 60 5.12 -7.18 -14.18
CA GLU A 60 4.49 -5.94 -14.66
C GLU A 60 3.77 -5.14 -13.57
N HIS A 61 3.39 -5.79 -12.46
CA HIS A 61 2.75 -5.14 -11.32
C HIS A 61 3.75 -4.60 -10.28
N HIS A 62 5.05 -4.80 -10.51
CA HIS A 62 6.13 -4.30 -9.66
C HIS A 62 6.85 -3.11 -10.30
N ALA A 63 6.08 -2.13 -10.75
CA ALA A 63 6.63 -0.80 -11.04
C ALA A 63 6.90 -0.10 -9.70
N TYR A 64 8.16 -0.04 -9.29
CA TYR A 64 8.54 0.80 -8.15
C TYR A 64 8.24 2.25 -8.53
N LEU A 65 7.37 2.90 -7.74
CA LEU A 65 7.16 4.35 -7.73
C LEU A 65 8.49 5.09 -7.58
#